data_AF-A0A4S3JFZ5-F1
#
_entry.id   AF-A0A4S3JFZ5-F1
#
_cell.length_a   1.000
_cell.length_b   1.000
_cell.length_c   1.000
_cell.angle_alpha   90.00
_cell.angle_beta   90.00
_cell.angle_gamma   90.00
#
_symmetry.space_group_name_H-M   'P 1'
#
loop_
_entity.id
_entity.type
_entity.pdbx_description
1 polymer ?
#
loop_
_entity_poly.entity_id
_entity_poly.type
_entity_poly.pdbx_seq_one_letter_code
_entity_poly.pdbx_strand_id
1 'polypeptide(L)'
;MSRYLTPSKIALLCLASIYTEGVVPNSSAIHVLSFLVACLSPLDGSNPNPPSGNWEKQSSVSTTDLEEALSTQTSSIPGRSIWDLFLRKIWSINSCDALEAFFSDVPGMLVKTREEQIRDRDNGLAPDSSCIRLSRCSPLGAFVRRAQLEFTRLQFYDSVKLWKGFVKYRLPTYRAWARRNPQEEQATVDINLLELGLDTRSHLAQVVYGNIEDDLEDEQYLSTKDIERLLEFQIGEMQKLGGRVPDGMKMKLEQIIVSGATLPNLVHYLRFLDAWRAGDYPSSFNNLHRYFDYTMHRRDRAYQYALLNLAILQADFGCYSEAVSAMQEAVSIARELYDLNCLNFCMSWLYHFGKAFPEHMKDVQNTGMLGNEKEGLAFLKAKAKDTEMWSLLSTTLLSEARLELQNGDSLASTIENIVRASHINITRNLANLMGPLLLLQGVLYSRIGMI
;
A
#
# COMPACT_ATOMS: atom_id res chain seq x y z
N MET A 1 -1.53 -11.53 15.16
CA MET A 1 -0.32 -10.74 14.86
C MET A 1 -0.31 -10.44 13.36
N SER A 2 0.17 -9.28 12.94
CA SER A 2 0.32 -8.95 11.51
C SER A 2 1.39 -9.86 10.88
N ARG A 3 0.98 -10.84 10.06
CA ARG A 3 1.89 -11.74 9.33
C ARG A 3 2.51 -10.99 8.15
N TYR A 4 3.75 -10.52 8.30
CA TYR A 4 4.54 -9.98 7.21
C TYR A 4 5.41 -11.05 6.54
N LEU A 5 5.85 -12.08 7.26
CA LEU A 5 6.70 -13.14 6.74
C LEU A 5 5.86 -14.18 6.00
N THR A 6 6.21 -14.44 4.74
CA THR A 6 5.56 -15.40 3.85
C THR A 6 6.61 -16.34 3.25
N PRO A 7 6.23 -17.54 2.78
CA PRO A 7 7.13 -18.44 2.06
C PRO A 7 7.89 -17.76 0.91
N SER A 8 7.20 -16.92 0.13
CA SER A 8 7.80 -16.13 -0.95
C SER A 8 8.85 -15.13 -0.45
N LYS A 9 8.67 -14.54 0.74
CA LYS A 9 9.67 -13.63 1.33
C LYS A 9 10.88 -14.37 1.88
N ILE A 10 10.71 -15.60 2.37
CA ILE A 10 11.85 -16.47 2.71
C ILE A 10 12.67 -16.75 1.45
N ALA A 11 12.00 -17.09 0.35
CA ALA A 11 12.66 -17.26 -0.94
C ALA A 11 13.42 -15.99 -1.38
N LEU A 12 12.81 -14.79 -1.28
CA LEU A 12 13.51 -13.54 -1.57
C LEU A 12 14.70 -13.28 -0.62
N LEU A 13 14.64 -13.70 0.65
CA LEU A 13 15.78 -13.65 1.57
C LEU A 13 16.89 -14.61 1.15
N CYS A 14 16.58 -15.82 0.67
CA CYS A 14 17.57 -16.72 0.11
C CYS A 14 18.27 -16.10 -1.12
N LEU A 15 17.52 -15.42 -1.99
CA LEU A 15 18.09 -14.72 -3.14
C LEU A 15 19.00 -13.55 -2.69
N ALA A 16 18.57 -12.79 -1.68
CA ALA A 16 19.40 -11.74 -1.08
C ALA A 16 20.68 -12.32 -0.45
N SER A 17 20.60 -13.50 0.17
CA SER A 17 21.75 -14.21 0.75
C SER A 17 22.78 -14.57 -0.34
N ILE A 18 22.33 -15.11 -1.46
CA ILE A 18 23.20 -15.45 -2.61
C ILE A 18 23.88 -14.19 -3.19
N TYR A 19 23.16 -13.08 -3.24
CA TYR A 19 23.75 -11.80 -3.64
C TYR A 19 24.86 -11.36 -2.66
N THR A 20 24.63 -11.49 -1.34
CA THR A 20 25.63 -11.11 -0.33
C THR A 20 26.86 -12.03 -0.28
N GLU A 21 26.71 -13.30 -0.70
CA GLU A 21 27.82 -14.26 -0.81
C GLU A 21 28.79 -13.92 -1.96
N GLY A 22 28.48 -12.93 -2.82
CA GLY A 22 29.38 -12.48 -3.89
C GLY A 22 29.45 -13.42 -5.10
N VAL A 23 28.54 -14.40 -5.19
CA VAL A 23 28.49 -15.40 -6.27
C VAL A 23 27.77 -14.90 -7.53
N VAL A 24 27.25 -13.66 -7.49
CA VAL A 24 26.55 -13.02 -8.60
C VAL A 24 27.51 -12.07 -9.35
N PRO A 25 27.76 -12.27 -10.65
CA PRO A 25 28.58 -11.36 -11.45
C PRO A 25 27.99 -9.95 -11.52
N ASN A 26 28.83 -8.93 -11.68
CA ASN A 26 28.40 -7.53 -11.75
C ASN A 26 27.38 -7.25 -12.89
N SER A 27 27.45 -8.00 -14.00
CA SER A 27 26.51 -7.91 -15.13
C SER A 27 25.10 -8.39 -14.77
N SER A 28 24.99 -9.44 -13.96
CA SER A 28 23.71 -10.01 -13.51
C SER A 28 23.21 -9.39 -12.20
N ALA A 29 24.08 -8.75 -11.43
CA ALA A 29 23.74 -8.09 -10.18
C ALA A 29 22.63 -7.03 -10.34
N ILE A 30 22.68 -6.23 -11.40
CA ILE A 30 21.67 -5.19 -11.66
C ILE A 30 20.29 -5.82 -11.88
N HIS A 31 20.22 -6.92 -12.62
CA HIS A 31 18.97 -7.64 -12.90
C HIS A 31 18.38 -8.25 -11.62
N VAL A 32 19.21 -8.92 -10.82
CA VAL A 32 18.80 -9.50 -9.54
C VAL A 32 18.33 -8.43 -8.55
N LEU A 33 19.05 -7.31 -8.43
CA LEU A 33 18.67 -6.21 -7.56
C LEU A 33 17.40 -5.50 -8.05
N SER A 34 17.26 -5.28 -9.36
CA SER A 34 16.05 -4.69 -9.94
C SER A 34 14.83 -5.57 -9.67
N PHE A 35 14.97 -6.89 -9.84
CA PHE A 35 13.92 -7.85 -9.52
C PHE A 35 13.57 -7.85 -8.02
N LEU A 36 14.58 -7.89 -7.13
CA LEU A 36 14.38 -7.82 -5.68
C LEU A 36 13.65 -6.53 -5.28
N VAL A 37 14.05 -5.38 -5.82
CA VAL A 37 13.41 -4.08 -5.54
C VAL A 37 11.98 -4.06 -6.06
N ALA A 38 11.71 -4.57 -7.26
CA ALA A 38 10.36 -4.66 -7.82
C ALA A 38 9.44 -5.54 -6.95
N CYS A 39 9.96 -6.66 -6.41
CA CYS A 39 9.19 -7.53 -5.52
C CYS A 39 8.96 -6.92 -4.13
N LEU A 40 9.88 -6.10 -3.63
CA LEU A 40 9.79 -5.48 -2.29
C LEU A 40 8.98 -4.17 -2.30
N SER A 41 8.92 -3.48 -3.44
CA SER A 41 8.19 -2.24 -3.68
C SER A 41 7.32 -2.32 -4.95
N PRO A 42 6.24 -3.12 -4.97
CA PRO A 42 5.48 -3.37 -6.19
C PRO A 42 4.59 -2.20 -6.66
N LEU A 43 4.45 -1.14 -5.86
CA LEU A 43 3.31 -0.21 -5.97
C LEU A 43 3.64 1.29 -6.08
N ASP A 44 4.89 1.67 -6.40
CA ASP A 44 5.13 3.03 -6.89
C ASP A 44 4.65 3.11 -8.36
N GLY A 45 3.33 3.23 -8.51
CA GLY A 45 2.62 3.41 -9.78
C GLY A 45 2.87 4.78 -10.39
N SER A 46 4.10 5.02 -10.85
CA SER A 46 4.44 6.17 -11.71
C SER A 46 4.46 5.81 -13.20
N ASN A 47 4.06 4.59 -13.59
CA ASN A 47 3.89 4.25 -15.00
C ASN A 47 2.44 4.50 -15.45
N PRO A 48 2.18 5.54 -16.26
CA PRO A 48 0.83 5.89 -16.71
C PRO A 48 0.22 4.90 -17.71
N ASN A 49 1.00 3.91 -18.20
CA ASN A 49 0.53 2.86 -19.11
C ASN A 49 1.14 1.50 -18.72
N PRO A 50 0.52 0.72 -17.82
CA PRO A 50 0.80 -0.72 -17.80
C PRO A 50 0.23 -1.32 -19.11
N PRO A 51 0.96 -2.21 -19.81
CA PRO A 51 0.35 -2.98 -20.89
C PRO A 51 -0.84 -3.74 -20.31
N SER A 52 -1.98 -3.64 -21.00
CA SER A 52 -3.34 -4.01 -20.62
C SER A 52 -3.59 -5.51 -20.40
N GLY A 53 -2.64 -6.23 -19.79
CA GLY A 53 -2.74 -7.67 -19.50
C GLY A 53 -2.01 -8.13 -18.23
N ASN A 54 -1.33 -7.24 -17.48
CA ASN A 54 -0.47 -7.64 -16.36
C ASN A 54 -1.09 -7.47 -14.95
N TRP A 55 -2.42 -7.42 -14.83
CA TRP A 55 -3.09 -7.44 -13.51
C TRP A 55 -2.99 -8.80 -12.80
N GLU A 56 -2.42 -9.81 -13.46
CA GLU A 56 -2.19 -11.14 -12.90
C GLU A 56 -0.85 -11.31 -12.19
N LYS A 57 0.00 -10.27 -12.09
CA LYS A 57 1.22 -10.38 -11.29
C LYS A 57 0.84 -10.39 -9.80
N GLN A 58 0.64 -11.60 -9.34
CA GLN A 58 0.21 -12.01 -8.01
C GLN A 58 0.98 -11.22 -6.94
N SER A 59 0.27 -10.80 -5.91
CA SER A 59 0.82 -10.18 -4.70
C SER A 59 1.82 -11.07 -3.94
N SER A 60 2.04 -12.29 -4.41
CA SER A 60 3.07 -13.23 -4.02
C SER A 60 3.88 -13.64 -5.25
N VAL A 61 5.20 -13.47 -5.21
CA VAL A 61 6.11 -13.99 -6.25
C VAL A 61 5.95 -15.50 -6.32
N SER A 62 5.62 -16.03 -7.50
CA SER A 62 5.52 -17.46 -7.73
C SER A 62 6.89 -18.08 -8.03
N THR A 63 7.00 -19.40 -7.89
CA THR A 63 8.23 -20.12 -8.25
C THR A 63 8.55 -20.02 -9.75
N THR A 64 7.54 -19.87 -10.60
CA THR A 64 7.70 -19.69 -12.05
C THR A 64 8.24 -18.30 -12.40
N ASP A 65 7.80 -17.25 -11.70
CA ASP A 65 8.32 -15.89 -11.90
C ASP A 65 9.82 -15.81 -11.54
N LEU A 66 10.23 -16.51 -10.48
CA LEU A 66 11.63 -16.62 -10.08
C LEU A 66 12.46 -17.42 -11.09
N GLU A 67 11.88 -18.49 -11.65
CA GLU A 67 12.55 -19.28 -12.68
C GLU A 67 12.79 -18.45 -13.94
N GLU A 68 11.79 -17.72 -14.42
CA GLU A 68 11.91 -16.85 -15.60
C GLU A 68 12.95 -15.74 -15.37
N ALA A 69 12.94 -15.11 -14.20
CA ALA A 69 13.86 -14.02 -13.88
C ALA A 69 15.32 -14.48 -13.69
N LEU A 70 15.54 -15.67 -13.11
CA LEU A 70 16.86 -16.12 -12.68
C LEU A 70 17.54 -17.13 -13.63
N SER A 71 16.78 -17.84 -14.46
CA SER A 71 17.32 -18.86 -15.38
C SER A 71 18.17 -18.26 -16.51
N THR A 72 17.87 -17.02 -16.91
CA THR A 72 18.59 -16.29 -17.97
C THR A 72 19.96 -15.77 -17.51
N GLN A 73 20.24 -15.80 -16.20
CA GLN A 73 21.41 -15.15 -15.62
C GLN A 73 22.51 -16.17 -15.26
N THR A 74 23.73 -15.89 -15.73
CA THR A 74 24.92 -16.69 -15.43
C THR A 74 25.43 -16.42 -14.02
N SER A 75 25.81 -17.46 -13.28
CA SER A 75 26.48 -17.30 -11.99
C SER A 75 28.00 -17.19 -12.14
N SER A 76 28.69 -16.79 -11.08
CA SER A 76 30.17 -16.83 -11.02
C SER A 76 30.73 -18.26 -11.02
N ILE A 77 29.89 -19.29 -10.82
CA ILE A 77 30.29 -20.70 -10.87
C ILE A 77 30.09 -21.21 -12.30
N PRO A 78 31.15 -21.71 -12.98
CA PRO A 78 31.03 -22.22 -14.34
C PRO A 78 29.97 -23.32 -14.45
N GLY A 79 29.06 -23.18 -15.42
CA GLY A 79 28.03 -24.18 -15.73
C GLY A 79 26.80 -24.19 -14.82
N ARG A 80 26.68 -23.27 -13.85
CA ARG A 80 25.47 -23.08 -13.03
C ARG A 80 24.85 -21.71 -13.28
N SER A 81 23.53 -21.67 -13.35
CA SER A 81 22.74 -20.43 -13.39
C SER A 81 22.50 -19.90 -11.96
N ILE A 82 22.08 -18.64 -11.84
CA ILE A 82 21.66 -18.08 -10.54
C ILE A 82 20.45 -18.87 -9.98
N TRP A 83 19.57 -19.35 -10.87
CA TRP A 83 18.47 -20.25 -10.52
C TRP A 83 18.96 -21.55 -9.85
N ASP A 84 20.02 -22.18 -10.37
CA ASP A 84 20.56 -23.41 -9.78
C ASP A 84 21.14 -23.18 -8.36
N LEU A 85 21.80 -22.03 -8.15
CA LEU A 85 22.30 -21.64 -6.82
C LEU A 85 21.16 -21.32 -5.86
N PHE A 86 20.11 -20.68 -6.37
CA PHE A 86 18.89 -20.38 -5.64
C PHE A 86 18.16 -21.63 -5.18
N LEU A 87 17.96 -22.59 -6.09
CA LEU A 87 17.36 -23.88 -5.75
C LEU A 87 18.19 -24.60 -4.69
N ARG A 88 19.52 -24.66 -4.84
CA ARG A 88 20.39 -25.26 -3.83
C ARG A 88 20.22 -24.63 -2.45
N LYS A 89 20.10 -23.30 -2.37
CA LYS A 89 19.92 -22.56 -1.10
C LYS A 89 18.53 -22.77 -0.49
N ILE A 90 17.48 -22.87 -1.30
CA ILE A 90 16.12 -23.16 -0.80
C ILE A 90 16.03 -24.60 -0.27
N TRP A 91 16.61 -25.55 -0.98
CA TRP A 91 16.58 -26.96 -0.62
C TRP A 91 17.55 -27.30 0.52
N SER A 92 18.59 -26.49 0.77
CA SER A 92 19.41 -26.63 1.99
C SER A 92 18.64 -26.37 3.28
N ILE A 93 17.52 -25.63 3.22
CA ILE A 93 16.64 -25.42 4.36
C ILE A 93 15.67 -26.61 4.43
N ASN A 94 16.13 -27.75 4.93
CA ASN A 94 15.44 -29.04 4.84
C ASN A 94 14.66 -29.45 6.11
N SER A 95 14.78 -28.71 7.21
CA SER A 95 14.01 -28.90 8.44
C SER A 95 13.57 -27.56 9.05
N CYS A 96 12.66 -27.62 10.04
CA CYS A 96 12.30 -26.43 10.82
C CYS A 96 13.51 -25.87 11.61
N ASP A 97 14.42 -26.73 12.06
CA ASP A 97 15.66 -26.33 12.71
C ASP A 97 16.60 -25.62 11.72
N ALA A 98 16.74 -26.13 10.49
CA ALA A 98 17.50 -25.48 9.44
C ALA A 98 16.94 -24.09 9.08
N LEU A 99 15.61 -23.89 9.19
CA LEU A 99 14.98 -22.58 9.03
C LEU A 99 15.38 -21.62 10.16
N GLU A 100 15.39 -22.09 11.42
CA GLU A 100 15.85 -21.29 12.56
C GLU A 100 17.34 -20.95 12.47
N ALA A 101 18.17 -21.91 12.06
CA ALA A 101 19.60 -21.69 11.80
C ALA A 101 19.80 -20.64 10.69
N PHE A 102 19.04 -20.74 9.58
CA PHE A 102 19.09 -19.74 8.52
C PHE A 102 18.76 -18.34 9.03
N PHE A 103 17.68 -18.16 9.81
CA PHE A 103 17.33 -16.85 10.39
C PHE A 103 18.33 -16.36 11.44
N SER A 104 19.10 -17.26 12.06
CA SER A 104 20.21 -16.91 12.95
C SER A 104 21.41 -16.35 12.18
N ASP A 105 21.60 -16.75 10.92
CA ASP A 105 22.68 -16.30 10.03
C ASP A 105 22.34 -15.03 9.23
N VAL A 106 21.04 -14.77 8.98
CA VAL A 106 20.53 -13.57 8.29
C VAL A 106 21.13 -12.23 8.79
N PRO A 107 21.37 -12.00 10.09
CA PRO A 107 22.00 -10.76 10.58
C PRO A 107 23.42 -10.56 10.06
N GLY A 108 24.13 -11.64 9.73
CA GLY A 108 25.47 -11.61 9.14
C GLY A 108 25.52 -10.97 7.75
N MET A 109 24.38 -10.90 7.07
CA MET A 109 24.24 -10.19 5.78
C MET A 109 24.26 -8.66 5.94
N LEU A 110 24.00 -8.16 7.15
CA LEU A 110 23.97 -6.73 7.43
C LEU A 110 25.33 -6.23 7.90
N VAL A 111 25.63 -4.97 7.59
CA VAL A 111 26.78 -4.28 8.18
C VAL A 111 26.63 -4.26 9.71
N LYS A 112 27.66 -4.73 10.42
CA LYS A 112 27.76 -4.68 11.89
C LYS A 112 27.58 -3.24 12.39
N THR A 113 26.92 -3.06 13.54
CA THR A 113 26.77 -1.73 14.16
C THR A 113 28.14 -1.12 14.46
N ARG A 114 28.19 0.21 14.61
CA ARG A 114 29.38 0.92 15.08
C ARG A 114 29.91 0.33 16.40
N GLU A 115 29.02 -0.08 17.30
CA GLU A 115 29.36 -0.69 18.59
C GLU A 115 29.96 -2.09 18.42
N GLU A 116 29.39 -2.92 17.54
CA GLU A 116 29.95 -4.23 17.20
C GLU A 116 31.31 -4.12 16.51
N GLN A 117 31.48 -3.13 15.62
CA GLN A 117 32.76 -2.86 14.96
C GLN A 117 33.83 -2.39 15.96
N ILE A 118 33.45 -1.61 16.98
CA ILE A 118 34.35 -1.22 18.07
C ILE A 118 34.74 -2.47 18.88
N ARG A 119 33.78 -3.33 19.26
CA ARG A 119 34.06 -4.58 19.98
C ARG A 119 34.95 -5.54 19.17
N ASP A 120 34.72 -5.68 17.87
CA ASP A 120 35.54 -6.54 17.00
C ASP A 120 36.96 -6.01 16.87
N ARG A 121 37.12 -4.69 16.77
CA ARG A 121 38.44 -4.04 16.77
C ARG A 121 39.16 -4.23 18.09
N ASP A 122 38.44 -4.12 19.21
CA ASP A 122 38.98 -4.34 20.55
C ASP A 122 39.35 -5.83 20.78
N ASN A 123 38.66 -6.76 20.09
CA ASN A 123 38.95 -8.20 20.08
C ASN A 123 39.98 -8.63 19.02
N GLY A 124 40.52 -7.72 18.21
CA GLY A 124 41.53 -8.02 17.19
C GLY A 124 41.02 -8.81 15.96
N LEU A 125 39.70 -8.84 15.72
CA LEU A 125 39.11 -9.49 14.56
C LEU A 125 39.25 -8.61 13.33
N ALA A 126 39.84 -9.14 12.25
CA ALA A 126 39.92 -8.45 10.97
C ALA A 126 38.51 -8.30 10.36
N PRO A 127 38.21 -7.21 9.63
CA PRO A 127 36.93 -7.08 8.95
C PRO A 127 36.84 -8.13 7.83
N ASP A 128 35.87 -9.05 7.91
CA ASP A 128 35.63 -10.02 6.84
C ASP A 128 35.28 -9.27 5.55
N SER A 129 36.19 -9.33 4.58
CA SER A 129 36.08 -8.68 3.27
C SER A 129 35.60 -9.64 2.17
N SER A 130 35.27 -10.89 2.53
CA SER A 130 34.87 -11.93 1.57
C SER A 130 33.43 -11.81 1.07
N CYS A 131 32.54 -11.15 1.84
CA CYS A 131 31.12 -11.05 1.53
C CYS A 131 30.66 -9.61 1.37
N ILE A 132 29.72 -9.37 0.45
CA ILE A 132 29.04 -8.09 0.27
C ILE A 132 28.09 -7.90 1.45
N ARG A 133 28.29 -6.85 2.26
CA ARG A 133 27.42 -6.53 3.40
C ARG A 133 26.44 -5.42 3.05
N LEU A 134 25.19 -5.58 3.45
CA LEU A 134 24.12 -4.62 3.18
C LEU A 134 24.07 -3.54 4.26
N SER A 135 23.97 -2.27 3.84
CA SER A 135 23.72 -1.17 4.77
C SER A 135 22.35 -1.34 5.43
N ARG A 136 22.28 -1.14 6.75
CA ARG A 136 21.05 -1.26 7.55
C ARG A 136 19.94 -0.28 7.13
N CYS A 137 20.30 0.83 6.49
CA CYS A 137 19.36 1.85 6.01
C CYS A 137 18.96 1.65 4.54
N SER A 138 19.59 0.72 3.82
CA SER A 138 19.21 0.41 2.45
C SER A 138 17.83 -0.28 2.40
N PRO A 139 17.07 -0.19 1.30
CA PRO A 139 15.78 -0.89 1.17
C PRO A 139 15.89 -2.41 1.43
N LEU A 140 16.95 -3.04 0.90
CA LEU A 140 17.21 -4.46 1.11
C LEU A 140 17.64 -4.76 2.57
N GLY A 141 18.44 -3.89 3.18
CA GLY A 141 18.81 -4.02 4.59
C GLY A 141 17.62 -3.83 5.54
N ALA A 142 16.70 -2.92 5.21
CA ALA A 142 15.45 -2.72 5.95
C ALA A 142 14.53 -3.94 5.82
N PHE A 143 14.47 -4.56 4.64
CA PHE A 143 13.76 -5.83 4.41
C PHE A 143 14.32 -6.96 5.29
N VAL A 144 15.64 -7.19 5.21
CA VAL A 144 16.34 -8.22 5.99
C VAL A 144 16.11 -8.04 7.49
N ARG A 145 16.30 -6.82 8.01
CA ARG A 145 16.07 -6.51 9.43
C ARG A 145 14.62 -6.74 9.84
N ARG A 146 13.66 -6.36 8.99
CA ARG A 146 12.24 -6.55 9.28
C ARG A 146 11.87 -8.03 9.34
N ALA A 147 12.35 -8.83 8.38
CA ALA A 147 12.11 -10.26 8.37
C ALA A 147 12.71 -10.95 9.60
N GLN A 148 13.94 -10.59 9.98
CA GLN A 148 14.57 -11.10 11.20
C GLN A 148 13.78 -10.72 12.47
N LEU A 149 13.39 -9.45 12.61
CA LEU A 149 12.65 -8.98 13.79
C LEU A 149 11.27 -9.62 13.91
N GLU A 150 10.63 -9.94 12.79
CA GLU A 150 9.38 -10.66 12.83
C GLU A 150 9.59 -12.12 13.20
N PHE A 151 10.58 -12.80 12.59
CA PHE A 151 10.86 -14.20 12.90
C PHE A 151 11.18 -14.42 14.37
N THR A 152 11.99 -13.55 14.98
CA THR A 152 12.30 -13.62 16.42
C THR A 152 11.10 -13.35 17.34
N ARG A 153 10.02 -12.74 16.82
CA ARG A 153 8.78 -12.48 17.55
C ARG A 153 7.69 -13.51 17.27
N LEU A 154 7.89 -14.40 16.29
CA LEU A 154 6.90 -15.42 15.96
C LEU A 154 6.78 -16.42 17.12
N GLN A 155 5.53 -16.80 17.40
CA GLN A 155 5.28 -17.93 18.29
C GLN A 155 5.63 -19.22 17.57
N PHE A 156 6.02 -20.25 18.31
CA PHE A 156 6.38 -21.56 17.76
C PHE A 156 5.29 -22.14 16.84
N TYR A 157 4.01 -21.97 17.19
CA TYR A 157 2.91 -22.41 16.33
C TYR A 157 2.90 -21.71 14.97
N ASP A 158 3.13 -20.39 14.94
CA ASP A 158 3.18 -19.63 13.69
C ASP A 158 4.48 -19.91 12.90
N SER A 159 5.61 -20.20 13.56
CA SER A 159 6.85 -20.60 12.87
C SER A 159 6.70 -21.98 12.20
N VAL A 160 6.03 -22.93 12.86
CA VAL A 160 5.68 -24.23 12.28
C VAL A 160 4.70 -24.07 11.12
N LYS A 161 3.69 -23.18 11.22
CA LYS A 161 2.78 -22.90 10.10
C LYS A 161 3.54 -22.31 8.91
N LEU A 162 4.46 -21.39 9.16
CA LEU A 162 5.32 -20.80 8.13
C LEU A 162 6.22 -21.85 7.47
N TRP A 163 6.80 -22.77 8.25
CA TRP A 163 7.58 -23.89 7.73
C TRP A 163 6.74 -24.77 6.80
N LYS A 164 5.56 -25.21 7.23
CA LYS A 164 4.64 -26.00 6.38
C LYS A 164 4.32 -25.28 5.07
N GLY A 165 4.03 -23.97 5.13
CA GLY A 165 3.80 -23.15 3.95
C GLY A 165 5.04 -23.05 3.04
N PHE A 166 6.23 -22.98 3.61
CA PHE A 166 7.49 -22.98 2.86
C PHE A 166 7.76 -24.31 2.18
N VAL A 167 7.46 -25.45 2.82
CA VAL A 167 7.55 -26.77 2.19
C VAL A 167 6.62 -26.88 0.98
N LYS A 168 5.35 -26.46 1.12
CA LYS A 168 4.38 -26.40 0.01
C LYS A 168 4.89 -25.50 -1.13
N TYR A 169 5.45 -24.34 -0.80
CA TYR A 169 5.96 -23.38 -1.78
C TYR A 169 7.15 -23.92 -2.60
N ARG A 170 8.09 -24.64 -1.97
CA ARG A 170 9.28 -25.16 -2.67
C ARG A 170 9.02 -26.44 -3.47
N LEU A 171 8.03 -27.24 -3.08
CA LEU A 171 7.81 -28.58 -3.63
C LEU A 171 7.74 -28.64 -5.18
N PRO A 172 7.09 -27.70 -5.89
CA PRO A 172 7.07 -27.70 -7.35
C PRO A 172 8.47 -27.65 -7.99
N THR A 173 9.44 -27.05 -7.30
CA THR A 173 10.82 -26.88 -7.79
C THR A 173 11.71 -28.10 -7.60
N TYR A 174 11.23 -29.15 -6.91
CA TYR A 174 12.04 -30.33 -6.57
C TYR A 174 12.61 -31.02 -7.80
N ARG A 175 11.79 -31.21 -8.84
CA ARG A 175 12.21 -31.86 -10.09
C ARG A 175 13.32 -31.08 -10.81
N ALA A 176 13.26 -29.75 -10.79
CA ALA A 176 14.27 -28.90 -11.40
C ALA A 176 15.59 -29.00 -10.62
N TRP A 177 15.52 -29.00 -9.30
CA TRP A 177 16.68 -29.15 -8.42
C TRP A 177 17.35 -30.54 -8.55
N ALA A 178 16.57 -31.62 -8.49
CA ALA A 178 17.07 -32.99 -8.51
C ALA A 178 17.82 -33.34 -9.81
N ARG A 179 17.42 -32.76 -10.95
CA ARG A 179 18.13 -32.93 -12.24
C ARG A 179 19.56 -32.39 -12.22
N ARG A 180 19.83 -31.37 -11.41
CA ARG A 180 21.13 -30.68 -11.35
C ARG A 180 21.97 -31.10 -10.14
N ASN A 181 21.37 -31.72 -9.12
CA ASN A 181 22.06 -32.22 -7.93
C ASN A 181 21.71 -33.69 -7.65
N PRO A 182 22.06 -34.64 -8.56
CA PRO A 182 21.72 -36.06 -8.39
C PRO A 182 22.48 -36.77 -7.26
N GLN A 183 23.53 -36.14 -6.70
CA GLN A 183 24.33 -36.71 -5.61
C GLN A 183 23.82 -36.30 -4.21
N GLU A 184 22.90 -35.34 -4.12
CA GLU A 184 22.29 -34.91 -2.87
C GLU A 184 20.94 -35.63 -2.73
N GLU A 185 20.92 -36.82 -2.13
CA GLU A 185 19.66 -37.48 -1.75
C GLU A 185 19.01 -36.69 -0.59
N GLN A 186 17.88 -36.05 -0.86
CA GLN A 186 17.13 -35.28 0.12
C GLN A 186 15.65 -35.64 0.11
N ALA A 187 15.05 -35.53 1.30
CA ALA A 187 13.62 -35.69 1.49
C ALA A 187 12.87 -34.63 0.71
N THR A 188 11.77 -34.99 0.07
CA THR A 188 10.91 -34.04 -0.64
C THR A 188 10.25 -33.02 0.29
N VAL A 189 10.07 -33.37 1.57
CA VAL A 189 9.30 -32.61 2.56
C VAL A 189 10.17 -32.16 3.72
N ASP A 190 10.75 -33.09 4.48
CA ASP A 190 11.59 -32.81 5.66
C ASP A 190 12.63 -33.92 5.84
N ILE A 191 13.89 -33.56 6.08
CA ILE A 191 14.98 -34.51 6.32
C ILE A 191 14.69 -35.42 7.52
N ASN A 192 13.99 -34.90 8.54
CA ASN A 192 13.61 -35.66 9.73
C ASN A 192 12.73 -36.87 9.38
N LEU A 193 11.91 -36.78 8.31
CA LEU A 193 11.09 -37.91 7.87
C LEU A 193 11.96 -39.03 7.28
N LEU A 194 12.99 -38.68 6.51
CA LEU A 194 13.95 -39.67 6.01
C LEU A 194 14.77 -40.29 7.13
N GLU A 195 15.24 -39.47 8.09
CA GLU A 195 16.00 -39.97 9.25
C GLU A 195 15.18 -40.94 10.11
N LEU A 196 13.87 -40.71 10.21
CA LEU A 196 12.93 -41.61 10.90
C LEU A 196 12.47 -42.79 10.03
N GLY A 197 12.91 -42.89 8.77
CA GLY A 197 12.49 -43.93 7.83
C GLY A 197 11.00 -43.89 7.46
N LEU A 198 10.37 -42.72 7.61
CA LEU A 198 8.95 -42.51 7.35
C LEU A 198 8.74 -41.98 5.94
N ASP A 199 7.82 -42.60 5.21
CA ASP A 199 7.38 -42.09 3.92
C ASP A 199 6.44 -40.88 4.11
N THR A 200 6.38 -40.03 3.10
CA THR A 200 5.42 -38.91 2.96
C THR A 200 3.96 -39.31 3.10
N ARG A 201 3.65 -40.60 2.85
CA ARG A 201 2.32 -41.21 3.01
C ARG A 201 2.04 -41.76 4.41
N SER A 202 3.01 -41.69 5.33
CA SER A 202 2.80 -42.14 6.70
C SER A 202 1.76 -41.27 7.42
N HIS A 203 1.01 -41.87 8.35
CA HIS A 203 0.02 -41.14 9.14
C HIS A 203 0.63 -39.96 9.90
N LEU A 204 1.89 -40.07 10.34
CA LEU A 204 2.58 -38.98 11.02
C LEU A 204 2.89 -37.82 10.05
N ALA A 205 3.34 -38.11 8.83
CA ALA A 205 3.57 -37.09 7.81
C ALA A 205 2.27 -36.37 7.42
N GLN A 206 1.15 -37.11 7.31
CA GLN A 206 -0.17 -36.54 7.04
C GLN A 206 -0.68 -35.64 8.18
N VAL A 207 -0.44 -36.01 9.43
CA VAL A 207 -0.83 -35.18 10.59
C VAL A 207 0.02 -33.91 10.67
N VAL A 208 1.32 -34.01 10.38
CA VAL A 208 2.24 -32.87 10.47
C VAL A 208 2.09 -31.95 9.27
N TYR A 209 2.07 -32.46 8.04
CA TYR A 209 2.13 -31.63 6.83
C TYR A 209 0.80 -31.49 6.09
N GLY A 210 -0.25 -32.24 6.50
CA GLY A 210 -1.52 -32.30 5.79
C GLY A 210 -1.42 -33.14 4.51
N ASN A 211 -2.51 -33.20 3.74
CA ASN A 211 -2.45 -33.71 2.38
C ASN A 211 -1.82 -32.62 1.50
N ILE A 212 -0.50 -32.75 1.30
CA ILE A 212 0.31 -31.80 0.52
C ILE A 212 -0.21 -31.68 -0.93
N GLU A 213 -0.90 -32.70 -1.44
CA GLU A 213 -1.46 -32.75 -2.81
C GLU A 213 -2.86 -32.10 -2.94
N ASP A 214 -3.70 -32.09 -1.89
CA ASP A 214 -5.07 -31.52 -1.95
C ASP A 214 -5.14 -30.05 -1.52
N ASP A 215 -4.20 -29.57 -0.70
CA ASP A 215 -4.19 -28.20 -0.17
C ASP A 215 -3.52 -27.16 -1.10
N LEU A 216 -3.22 -27.51 -2.36
CA LEU A 216 -2.50 -26.62 -3.29
C LEU A 216 -3.34 -25.40 -3.73
N GLU A 217 -4.66 -25.41 -3.54
CA GLU A 217 -5.55 -24.39 -4.08
C GLU A 217 -5.94 -23.27 -3.09
N ASP A 218 -5.82 -23.45 -1.76
CA ASP A 218 -6.57 -22.59 -0.82
C ASP A 218 -5.78 -21.73 0.19
N GLU A 219 -4.48 -21.94 0.42
CA GLU A 219 -3.69 -21.08 1.33
C GLU A 219 -2.74 -20.15 0.60
N GLN A 220 -3.27 -19.11 -0.05
CA GLN A 220 -2.43 -18.01 -0.54
C GLN A 220 -1.88 -17.23 0.67
N TYR A 221 -0.62 -17.50 1.03
CA TYR A 221 0.08 -16.80 2.12
C TYR A 221 0.36 -15.34 1.73
N LEU A 222 -0.63 -14.47 1.91
CA LEU A 222 -0.50 -13.04 1.68
C LEU A 222 -0.06 -12.33 2.95
N SER A 223 0.91 -11.42 2.80
CA SER A 223 1.34 -10.63 3.94
C SER A 223 0.37 -9.48 4.20
N THR A 224 0.12 -9.20 5.48
CA THR A 224 -0.81 -8.16 5.90
C THR A 224 -0.42 -6.77 5.38
N LYS A 225 0.87 -6.51 5.19
CA LYS A 225 1.35 -5.24 4.61
C LYS A 225 1.04 -5.12 3.12
N ASP A 226 1.10 -6.23 2.40
CA ASP A 226 0.85 -6.23 0.96
C ASP A 226 -0.66 -6.10 0.72
N ILE A 227 -1.48 -6.68 1.59
CA ILE A 227 -2.93 -6.44 1.66
C ILE A 227 -3.25 -4.98 1.99
N GLU A 228 -2.61 -4.41 3.01
CA GLU A 228 -2.78 -2.99 3.39
C GLU A 228 -2.49 -2.06 2.20
N ARG A 229 -1.34 -2.26 1.52
CA ARG A 229 -0.98 -1.49 0.33
C ARG A 229 -1.95 -1.70 -0.84
N LEU A 230 -2.42 -2.93 -1.05
CA LEU A 230 -3.41 -3.22 -2.09
C LEU A 230 -4.73 -2.50 -1.82
N LEU A 231 -5.18 -2.49 -0.55
CA LEU A 231 -6.37 -1.77 -0.14
C LEU A 231 -6.19 -0.26 -0.31
N GLU A 232 -5.05 0.30 0.09
CA GLU A 232 -4.72 1.73 -0.11
C GLU A 232 -4.73 2.11 -1.59
N PHE A 233 -4.12 1.27 -2.45
CA PHE A 233 -4.14 1.46 -3.89
C PHE A 233 -5.57 1.45 -4.44
N GLN A 234 -6.36 0.44 -4.08
CA GLN A 234 -7.74 0.33 -4.54
C GLN A 234 -8.60 1.50 -4.07
N ILE A 235 -8.45 1.93 -2.82
CA ILE A 235 -9.11 3.12 -2.27
C ILE A 235 -8.74 4.36 -3.09
N GLY A 236 -7.44 4.54 -3.40
CA GLY A 236 -6.96 5.65 -4.22
C GLY A 236 -7.55 5.66 -5.61
N GLU A 237 -7.65 4.51 -6.27
CA GLU A 237 -8.25 4.40 -7.60
C GLU A 237 -9.77 4.65 -7.58
N MET A 238 -10.48 4.14 -6.55
CA MET A 238 -11.91 4.42 -6.38
C MET A 238 -12.19 5.91 -6.13
N GLN A 239 -11.32 6.60 -5.39
CA GLN A 239 -11.45 8.04 -5.16
C GLN A 239 -11.16 8.86 -6.42
N LYS A 240 -10.17 8.46 -7.23
CA LYS A 240 -9.81 9.17 -8.47
C LYS A 240 -10.82 8.95 -9.60
N LEU A 241 -11.17 7.69 -9.87
CA LEU A 241 -12.00 7.31 -11.02
C LEU A 241 -13.49 7.33 -10.69
N GLY A 242 -13.86 7.32 -9.40
CA GLY A 242 -15.25 7.26 -8.98
C GLY A 242 -15.96 5.93 -9.28
N GLY A 243 -15.19 4.88 -9.58
CA GLY A 243 -15.71 3.56 -9.95
C GLY A 243 -16.08 2.67 -8.76
N ARG A 244 -16.80 1.58 -9.06
CA ARG A 244 -17.06 0.49 -8.10
C ARG A 244 -15.94 -0.54 -8.11
N VAL A 245 -15.85 -1.34 -7.05
CA VAL A 245 -14.95 -2.49 -7.03
C VAL A 245 -15.48 -3.54 -8.02
N PRO A 246 -14.67 -4.04 -8.98
CA PRO A 246 -15.10 -5.11 -9.87
C PRO A 246 -15.44 -6.40 -9.08
N ASP A 247 -16.43 -7.17 -9.53
CA ASP A 247 -16.92 -8.34 -8.78
C ASP A 247 -15.84 -9.40 -8.53
N GLY A 248 -14.94 -9.63 -9.50
CA GLY A 248 -13.79 -10.52 -9.32
C GLY A 248 -12.80 -10.05 -8.24
N MET A 249 -12.69 -8.73 -8.03
CA MET A 249 -11.88 -8.16 -6.95
C MET A 249 -12.61 -8.26 -5.60
N LYS A 250 -13.94 -8.09 -5.56
CA LYS A 250 -14.74 -8.30 -4.34
C LYS A 250 -14.56 -9.71 -3.79
N MET A 251 -14.69 -10.72 -4.65
CA MET A 251 -14.49 -12.13 -4.27
C MET A 251 -13.10 -12.38 -3.69
N LYS A 252 -12.05 -11.86 -4.35
CA LYS A 252 -10.67 -11.98 -3.86
C LYS A 252 -10.48 -11.26 -2.52
N LEU A 253 -11.03 -10.06 -2.36
CA LEU A 253 -10.97 -9.32 -1.10
C LEU A 253 -11.70 -10.06 0.03
N GLU A 254 -12.85 -10.67 -0.25
CA GLU A 254 -13.58 -11.48 0.72
C GLU A 254 -12.78 -12.71 1.15
N GLN A 255 -12.16 -13.43 0.21
CA GLN A 255 -11.24 -14.53 0.51
C GLN A 255 -10.05 -14.06 1.38
N ILE A 256 -9.49 -12.89 1.10
CA ILE A 256 -8.39 -12.30 1.87
C ILE A 256 -8.82 -11.92 3.30
N ILE A 257 -10.04 -11.41 3.46
CA ILE A 257 -10.59 -11.05 4.78
C ILE A 257 -10.86 -12.31 5.61
N VAL A 258 -11.44 -13.35 5.00
CA VAL A 258 -11.75 -14.63 5.66
C VAL A 258 -10.48 -15.38 6.06
N SER A 259 -9.41 -15.29 5.27
CA SER A 259 -8.12 -15.96 5.53
C SER A 259 -7.25 -15.31 6.63
N GLY A 260 -7.75 -14.29 7.32
CA GLY A 260 -7.19 -13.84 8.61
C GLY A 260 -6.39 -12.55 8.59
N ALA A 261 -6.64 -11.66 7.62
CA ALA A 261 -6.05 -10.32 7.63
C ALA A 261 -6.72 -9.42 8.68
N THR A 262 -6.04 -9.19 9.81
CA THR A 262 -6.51 -8.30 10.90
C THR A 262 -6.37 -6.81 10.54
N LEU A 263 -6.91 -6.36 9.41
CA LEU A 263 -7.01 -4.94 9.05
C LEU A 263 -8.48 -4.53 8.86
N PRO A 264 -9.28 -4.45 9.94
CA PRO A 264 -10.69 -4.07 9.84
C PRO A 264 -10.87 -2.67 9.26
N ASN A 265 -10.00 -1.72 9.59
CA ASN A 265 -10.14 -0.31 9.21
C ASN A 265 -10.24 -0.11 7.68
N LEU A 266 -9.19 -0.41 6.91
CA LEU A 266 -9.19 -0.14 5.47
C LEU A 266 -10.25 -0.95 4.73
N VAL A 267 -10.57 -2.15 5.22
CA VAL A 267 -11.66 -2.97 4.68
C VAL A 267 -13.02 -2.28 4.86
N HIS A 268 -13.30 -1.73 6.05
CA HIS A 268 -14.52 -0.97 6.29
C HIS A 268 -14.58 0.30 5.43
N TYR A 269 -13.46 0.99 5.22
CA TYR A 269 -13.42 2.15 4.33
C TYR A 269 -13.67 1.78 2.86
N LEU A 270 -13.10 0.69 2.37
CA LEU A 270 -13.35 0.19 1.02
C LEU A 270 -14.82 -0.21 0.83
N ARG A 271 -15.41 -0.91 1.80
CA ARG A 271 -16.85 -1.25 1.79
C ARG A 271 -17.74 -0.01 1.85
N PHE A 272 -17.34 1.01 2.61
CA PHE A 272 -18.00 2.31 2.62
C PHE A 272 -18.00 2.94 1.23
N LEU A 273 -16.85 3.02 0.55
CA LEU A 273 -16.76 3.58 -0.80
C LEU A 273 -17.61 2.79 -1.81
N ASP A 274 -17.60 1.46 -1.73
CA ASP A 274 -18.40 0.62 -2.62
C ASP A 274 -19.91 0.81 -2.39
N ALA A 275 -20.36 0.83 -1.13
CA ALA A 275 -21.76 1.08 -0.78
C ALA A 275 -22.20 2.51 -1.12
N TRP A 276 -21.34 3.51 -0.92
CA TRP A 276 -21.60 4.90 -1.28
C TRP A 276 -21.81 5.02 -2.80
N ARG A 277 -20.96 4.37 -3.61
CA ARG A 277 -21.14 4.33 -5.08
C ARG A 277 -22.34 3.51 -5.53
N ALA A 278 -22.80 2.55 -4.72
CA ALA A 278 -24.01 1.79 -4.98
C ALA A 278 -25.30 2.56 -4.60
N GLY A 279 -25.20 3.66 -3.86
CA GLY A 279 -26.36 4.39 -3.33
C GLY A 279 -27.04 3.67 -2.16
N ASP A 280 -26.33 2.78 -1.46
CA ASP A 280 -26.85 2.10 -0.27
C ASP A 280 -26.48 2.89 0.99
N TYR A 281 -27.40 3.76 1.42
CA TYR A 281 -27.20 4.63 2.59
C TYR A 281 -26.96 3.84 3.90
N PRO A 282 -27.82 2.89 4.32
CA PRO A 282 -27.59 2.14 5.56
C PRO A 282 -26.24 1.43 5.62
N SER A 283 -25.83 0.78 4.52
CA SER A 283 -24.54 0.09 4.48
C SER A 283 -23.37 1.05 4.46
N SER A 284 -23.49 2.17 3.73
CA SER A 284 -22.44 3.19 3.69
C SER A 284 -22.24 3.84 5.07
N PHE A 285 -23.32 4.25 5.73
CA PHE A 285 -23.31 4.82 7.07
C PHE A 285 -22.67 3.88 8.10
N ASN A 286 -23.13 2.62 8.16
CA ASN A 286 -22.61 1.64 9.11
C ASN A 286 -21.12 1.33 8.90
N ASN A 287 -20.67 1.21 7.64
CA ASN A 287 -19.26 0.96 7.35
C ASN A 287 -18.37 2.18 7.64
N LEU A 288 -18.87 3.40 7.42
CA LEU A 288 -18.16 4.63 7.78
C LEU A 288 -17.98 4.75 9.29
N HIS A 289 -19.04 4.50 10.07
CA HIS A 289 -18.96 4.47 11.53
C HIS A 289 -17.94 3.45 12.02
N ARG A 290 -18.01 2.20 11.53
CA ARG A 290 -17.04 1.15 11.89
C ARG A 290 -15.61 1.55 11.54
N TYR A 291 -15.37 2.16 10.37
CA TYR A 291 -14.05 2.65 10.00
C TYR A 291 -13.52 3.67 11.03
N PHE A 292 -14.35 4.64 11.41
CA PHE A 292 -13.96 5.63 12.39
C PHE A 292 -13.79 5.03 13.78
N ASP A 293 -14.68 4.16 14.25
CA ASP A 293 -14.54 3.47 15.53
C ASP A 293 -13.17 2.76 15.64
N TYR A 294 -12.75 2.02 14.61
CA TYR A 294 -11.44 1.34 14.62
C TYR A 294 -10.25 2.32 14.53
N THR A 295 -10.42 3.52 13.97
CA THR A 295 -9.35 4.50 13.84
C THR A 295 -9.24 5.46 15.04
N MET A 296 -10.35 5.75 15.73
CA MET A 296 -10.40 6.60 16.93
C MET A 296 -9.50 6.08 18.06
N HIS A 297 -9.44 4.77 18.25
CA HIS A 297 -8.64 4.15 19.32
C HIS A 297 -7.13 4.43 19.20
N ARG A 298 -6.65 4.92 18.05
CA ARG A 298 -5.23 5.21 17.81
C ARG A 298 -4.88 6.69 17.75
N ARG A 299 -5.85 7.61 17.56
CA ARG A 299 -5.60 9.04 17.39
C ARG A 299 -6.81 9.88 17.85
N ASP A 300 -6.61 10.70 18.89
CA ASP A 300 -7.57 11.72 19.38
C ASP A 300 -8.01 12.78 18.34
N ARG A 301 -7.43 12.77 17.13
CA ARG A 301 -7.63 13.78 16.08
C ARG A 301 -8.51 13.32 14.92
N ALA A 302 -9.31 12.27 15.11
CA ALA A 302 -10.09 11.69 14.01
C ALA A 302 -11.56 12.14 14.00
N TYR A 303 -12.09 12.72 15.08
CA TYR A 303 -13.54 12.99 15.21
C TYR A 303 -14.04 14.07 14.26
N GLN A 304 -13.29 15.17 14.10
CA GLN A 304 -13.65 16.23 13.15
C GLN A 304 -13.67 15.72 11.69
N TYR A 305 -12.78 14.78 11.35
CA TYR A 305 -12.77 14.15 10.03
C TYR A 305 -13.89 13.11 9.87
N ALA A 306 -14.31 12.45 10.95
CA ALA A 306 -15.47 11.56 10.94
C ALA A 306 -16.75 12.33 10.62
N LEU A 307 -16.99 13.43 11.34
CA LEU A 307 -18.13 14.31 11.10
C LEU A 307 -18.08 14.95 9.71
N LEU A 308 -16.91 15.38 9.24
CA LEU A 308 -16.73 15.90 7.88
C LEU A 308 -17.14 14.87 6.81
N ASN A 309 -16.67 13.62 6.93
CA ASN A 309 -17.03 12.56 5.98
C ASN A 309 -18.51 12.16 6.09
N LEU A 310 -19.08 12.20 7.30
CA LEU A 310 -20.50 11.94 7.51
C LEU A 310 -21.38 13.02 6.86
N ALA A 311 -21.01 14.29 7.01
CA ALA A 311 -21.72 15.40 6.39
C ALA A 311 -21.69 15.31 4.85
N ILE A 312 -20.53 14.97 4.27
CA ILE A 312 -20.41 14.74 2.81
C ILE A 312 -21.33 13.60 2.38
N LEU A 313 -21.33 12.48 3.13
CA LEU A 313 -22.20 11.35 2.84
C LEU A 313 -23.68 11.72 2.89
N GLN A 314 -24.12 12.39 3.95
CA GLN A 314 -25.51 12.79 4.13
C GLN A 314 -25.98 13.77 3.04
N ALA A 315 -25.11 14.69 2.61
CA ALA A 315 -25.41 15.61 1.53
C ALA A 315 -25.62 14.91 0.19
N ASP A 316 -24.80 13.90 -0.12
CA ASP A 316 -24.94 13.10 -1.34
C ASP A 316 -26.25 12.29 -1.38
N PHE A 317 -26.76 11.89 -0.21
CA PHE A 317 -28.03 11.17 -0.06
C PHE A 317 -29.26 12.08 0.10
N GLY A 318 -29.08 13.41 0.09
CA GLY A 318 -30.18 14.38 0.16
C GLY A 318 -30.65 14.75 1.58
N CYS A 319 -29.97 14.27 2.62
CA CYS A 319 -30.22 14.65 4.02
C CYS A 319 -29.50 15.97 4.35
N TYR A 320 -29.97 17.07 3.74
CA TYR A 320 -29.28 18.37 3.78
C TYR A 320 -29.23 19.00 5.18
N SER A 321 -30.29 18.86 5.98
CA SER A 321 -30.36 19.39 7.35
C SER A 321 -29.33 18.75 8.28
N GLU A 322 -29.22 17.43 8.22
CA GLU A 322 -28.31 16.63 9.01
C GLU A 322 -26.87 16.88 8.57
N ALA A 323 -26.64 16.99 7.25
CA ALA A 323 -25.33 17.29 6.69
C ALA A 323 -24.78 18.64 7.18
N VAL A 324 -25.61 19.69 7.17
CA VAL A 324 -25.21 21.01 7.67
C VAL A 324 -24.93 20.97 9.17
N SER A 325 -25.77 20.27 9.95
CA SER A 325 -25.60 20.14 11.40
C SER A 325 -24.28 19.42 11.74
N ALA A 326 -24.01 18.29 11.08
CA ALA A 326 -22.76 17.53 11.26
C ALA A 326 -21.52 18.34 10.83
N MET A 327 -21.65 19.16 9.78
CA MET A 327 -20.56 20.04 9.33
C MET A 327 -20.29 21.19 10.32
N GLN A 328 -21.33 21.78 10.91
CA GLN A 328 -21.17 22.80 11.95
C GLN A 328 -20.50 22.22 13.20
N GLU A 329 -20.87 21.01 13.59
CA GLU A 329 -20.23 20.29 14.69
C GLU A 329 -18.75 20.02 14.37
N ALA A 330 -18.43 19.56 13.15
CA ALA A 330 -17.04 19.41 12.70
C ALA A 330 -16.24 20.72 12.79
N VAL A 331 -16.85 21.86 12.43
CA VAL A 331 -16.24 23.19 12.56
C VAL A 331 -15.97 23.55 14.02
N SER A 332 -16.93 23.29 14.92
CA SER A 332 -16.75 23.58 16.36
C SER A 332 -15.58 22.82 16.96
N ILE A 333 -15.48 21.53 16.64
CA ILE A 333 -14.43 20.64 17.15
C ILE A 333 -13.08 20.95 16.51
N ALA A 334 -13.05 21.25 15.21
CA ALA A 334 -11.84 21.70 14.53
C ALA A 334 -11.28 23.00 15.13
N ARG A 335 -12.15 23.92 15.59
CA ARG A 335 -11.74 25.15 16.30
C ARG A 335 -11.16 24.84 17.67
N GLU A 336 -11.80 23.97 18.44
CA GLU A 336 -11.30 23.55 19.76
C GLU A 336 -9.93 22.85 19.66
N LEU A 337 -9.74 22.04 18.63
CA LEU A 337 -8.50 21.30 18.37
C LEU A 337 -7.43 22.11 17.61
N TYR A 338 -7.73 23.36 17.23
CA TYR A 338 -6.87 24.21 16.39
C TYR A 338 -6.44 23.54 15.05
N ASP A 339 -7.28 22.66 14.50
CA ASP A 339 -7.04 22.01 13.20
C ASP A 339 -7.49 22.94 12.05
N LEU A 340 -6.57 23.84 11.67
CA LEU A 340 -6.82 24.81 10.60
C LEU A 340 -7.09 24.14 9.24
N ASN A 341 -6.54 22.94 9.00
CA ASN A 341 -6.74 22.23 7.75
C ASN A 341 -8.18 21.74 7.64
N CYS A 342 -8.67 21.01 8.65
CA CYS A 342 -10.05 20.54 8.70
C CYS A 342 -11.03 21.73 8.64
N LEU A 343 -10.75 22.79 9.40
CA LEU A 343 -11.57 24.01 9.42
C LEU A 343 -11.68 24.63 8.01
N ASN A 344 -10.56 24.83 7.32
CA ASN A 344 -10.56 25.41 5.98
C ASN A 344 -11.34 24.55 4.96
N PHE A 345 -11.24 23.22 5.07
CA PHE A 345 -12.06 22.31 4.26
C PHE A 345 -13.55 22.42 4.58
N CYS A 346 -13.93 22.42 5.85
CA CYS A 346 -15.34 22.57 6.26
C CYS A 346 -15.93 23.90 5.78
N MET A 347 -15.17 25.00 5.92
CA MET A 347 -15.58 26.32 5.45
C MET A 347 -15.74 26.38 3.92
N SER A 348 -14.82 25.76 3.18
CA SER A 348 -14.92 25.63 1.72
C SER A 348 -16.15 24.81 1.30
N TRP A 349 -16.38 23.69 1.98
CA TRP A 349 -17.54 22.85 1.71
C TRP A 349 -18.85 23.59 1.99
N LEU A 350 -18.96 24.29 3.14
CA LEU A 350 -20.16 25.07 3.49
C LEU A 350 -20.42 26.20 2.49
N TYR A 351 -19.37 26.86 1.97
CA TYR A 351 -19.51 27.85 0.90
C TYR A 351 -20.12 27.24 -0.36
N HIS A 352 -19.56 26.12 -0.84
CA HIS A 352 -20.06 25.46 -2.05
C HIS A 352 -21.46 24.85 -1.86
N PHE A 353 -21.72 24.29 -0.69
CA PHE A 353 -23.02 23.72 -0.33
C PHE A 353 -24.10 24.81 -0.26
N GLY A 354 -23.82 25.95 0.37
CA GLY A 354 -24.76 27.07 0.43
C GLY A 354 -25.04 27.73 -0.91
N LYS A 355 -24.10 27.67 -1.86
CA LYS A 355 -24.36 28.07 -3.25
C LYS A 355 -25.30 27.12 -3.97
N ALA A 356 -25.18 25.81 -3.72
CA ALA A 356 -26.01 24.80 -4.37
C ALA A 356 -27.41 24.72 -3.74
N PHE A 357 -27.51 24.86 -2.42
CA PHE A 357 -28.73 24.68 -1.63
C PHE A 357 -28.95 25.85 -0.66
N PRO A 358 -29.34 27.03 -1.16
CA PRO A 358 -29.51 28.22 -0.33
C PRO A 358 -30.64 28.08 0.70
N GLU A 359 -31.66 27.26 0.43
CA GLU A 359 -32.82 27.09 1.32
C GLU A 359 -32.46 26.44 2.67
N HIS A 360 -31.49 25.51 2.66
CA HIS A 360 -31.06 24.75 3.82
C HIS A 360 -29.95 25.43 4.63
N MET A 361 -29.48 26.61 4.17
CA MET A 361 -28.36 27.35 4.78
C MET A 361 -28.78 28.65 5.47
N LYS A 362 -30.09 28.92 5.59
CA LYS A 362 -30.62 30.14 6.24
C LYS A 362 -30.12 30.29 7.68
N ASP A 363 -30.04 29.20 8.45
CA ASP A 363 -29.58 29.22 9.84
C ASP A 363 -28.05 29.43 9.99
N VAL A 364 -27.28 29.00 8.98
CA VAL A 364 -25.81 29.18 8.92
C VAL A 364 -25.44 30.59 8.47
N GLN A 365 -26.23 31.18 7.57
CA GLN A 365 -26.07 32.57 7.14
C GLN A 365 -26.38 33.53 8.29
N ASN A 366 -27.37 33.22 9.12
CA ASN A 366 -27.73 33.97 10.32
C ASN A 366 -26.64 33.97 11.41
N THR A 367 -25.75 32.96 11.42
CA THR A 367 -24.61 32.87 12.35
C THR A 367 -23.39 33.67 11.88
N GLY A 368 -23.46 34.37 10.73
CA GLY A 368 -22.42 35.28 10.25
C GLY A 368 -21.12 34.60 9.81
N MET A 369 -21.13 33.28 9.63
CA MET A 369 -19.91 32.49 9.47
C MET A 369 -19.28 32.60 8.06
N LEU A 370 -20.05 32.97 7.03
CA LEU A 370 -19.61 32.95 5.61
C LEU A 370 -19.79 34.26 4.83
N GLY A 371 -20.32 35.34 5.44
CA GLY A 371 -20.49 36.65 4.79
C GLY A 371 -21.25 36.61 3.46
N ASN A 372 -21.12 37.66 2.65
CA ASN A 372 -21.59 37.65 1.26
C ASN A 372 -20.73 36.72 0.38
N GLU A 373 -21.24 36.27 -0.76
CA GLU A 373 -20.54 35.31 -1.65
C GLU A 373 -19.11 35.75 -2.03
N LYS A 374 -18.88 37.05 -2.26
CA LYS A 374 -17.56 37.62 -2.56
C LYS A 374 -16.65 37.68 -1.32
N GLU A 375 -17.22 37.94 -0.15
CA GLU A 375 -16.50 38.01 1.13
C GLU A 375 -16.08 36.61 1.61
N GLY A 376 -16.93 35.61 1.44
CA GLY A 376 -16.62 34.22 1.74
C GLY A 376 -15.46 33.68 0.92
N LEU A 377 -15.43 33.98 -0.39
CA LEU A 377 -14.30 33.62 -1.26
C LEU A 377 -13.00 34.37 -0.89
N ALA A 378 -13.09 35.67 -0.60
CA ALA A 378 -11.94 36.46 -0.18
C ALA A 378 -11.35 35.93 1.14
N PHE A 379 -12.21 35.56 2.09
CA PHE A 379 -11.82 34.93 3.35
C PHE A 379 -11.13 33.58 3.11
N LEU A 380 -11.73 32.69 2.30
CA LEU A 380 -11.15 31.38 1.99
C LEU A 380 -9.80 31.51 1.27
N LYS A 381 -9.68 32.45 0.34
CA LYS A 381 -8.44 32.75 -0.40
C LYS A 381 -7.32 33.25 0.52
N ALA A 382 -7.64 34.18 1.43
CA ALA A 382 -6.70 34.68 2.42
C ALA A 382 -6.23 33.54 3.35
N LYS A 383 -7.19 32.77 3.89
CA LYS A 383 -6.89 31.65 4.78
C LYS A 383 -6.11 30.53 4.11
N ALA A 384 -6.45 30.17 2.87
CA ALA A 384 -5.72 29.15 2.11
C ALA A 384 -4.27 29.57 1.81
N LYS A 385 -4.03 30.88 1.62
CA LYS A 385 -2.69 31.43 1.46
C LYS A 385 -1.89 31.40 2.76
N ASP A 386 -2.52 31.76 3.87
CA ASP A 386 -1.88 31.78 5.20
C ASP A 386 -1.52 30.36 5.69
N THR A 387 -2.35 29.37 5.38
CA THR A 387 -2.13 27.96 5.78
C THR A 387 -1.40 27.12 4.71
N GLU A 388 -0.91 27.75 3.64
CA GLU A 388 -0.25 27.08 2.50
C GLU A 388 -1.06 25.92 1.88
N MET A 389 -2.40 26.00 1.93
CA MET A 389 -3.29 24.99 1.35
C MET A 389 -3.48 25.26 -0.14
N TRP A 390 -2.50 24.85 -0.95
CA TRP A 390 -2.46 25.12 -2.39
C TRP A 390 -3.62 24.54 -3.19
N SER A 391 -4.13 23.35 -2.78
CA SER A 391 -5.30 22.74 -3.42
C SER A 391 -6.55 23.58 -3.22
N LEU A 392 -6.79 24.01 -1.96
CA LEU A 392 -7.91 24.88 -1.63
C LEU A 392 -7.77 26.24 -2.33
N LEU A 393 -6.57 26.83 -2.31
CA LEU A 393 -6.31 28.10 -2.99
C LEU A 393 -6.65 28.03 -4.48
N SER A 394 -6.19 26.98 -5.17
CA SER A 394 -6.52 26.75 -6.59
C SER A 394 -8.04 26.62 -6.80
N THR A 395 -8.75 25.84 -5.97
CA THR A 395 -10.21 25.73 -6.08
C THR A 395 -10.94 27.04 -5.81
N THR A 396 -10.48 27.85 -4.85
CA THR A 396 -11.08 29.15 -4.54
C THR A 396 -10.92 30.14 -5.70
N LEU A 397 -9.74 30.19 -6.34
CA LEU A 397 -9.49 30.99 -7.54
C LEU A 397 -10.39 30.57 -8.71
N LEU A 398 -10.58 29.25 -8.92
CA LEU A 398 -11.50 28.76 -9.95
C LEU A 398 -12.96 29.10 -9.64
N SER A 399 -13.36 29.07 -8.37
CA SER A 399 -14.72 29.46 -7.97
C SER A 399 -14.97 30.97 -8.07
N GLU A 400 -13.95 31.80 -7.82
CA GLU A 400 -13.95 33.24 -8.02
C GLU A 400 -14.11 33.57 -9.51
N ALA A 401 -13.31 32.95 -10.38
CA ALA A 401 -13.46 33.04 -11.83
C ALA A 401 -14.85 32.61 -12.31
N ARG A 402 -15.41 31.52 -11.76
CA ARG A 402 -16.76 31.07 -12.09
C ARG A 402 -17.83 32.08 -11.65
N LEU A 403 -17.66 32.73 -10.50
CA LEU A 403 -18.59 33.74 -10.00
C LEU A 403 -18.53 35.02 -10.85
N GLU A 404 -17.34 35.48 -11.20
CA GLU A 404 -17.12 36.62 -12.11
C GLU A 404 -17.81 36.38 -13.47
N LEU A 405 -17.67 35.17 -14.03
CA LEU A 405 -18.36 34.79 -15.26
C LEU A 405 -19.89 34.79 -15.14
N GLN A 406 -20.44 34.43 -13.98
CA GLN A 406 -21.89 34.45 -13.74
C GLN A 406 -22.43 35.87 -13.60
N ASN A 407 -21.66 36.76 -12.98
CA ASN A 407 -22.03 38.16 -12.76
C ASN A 407 -21.79 39.05 -13.99
N GLY A 408 -21.08 38.55 -15.00
CA GLY A 408 -20.69 39.34 -16.17
C GLY A 408 -19.57 40.34 -15.87
N ASP A 409 -18.72 40.03 -14.89
CA ASP A 409 -17.56 40.84 -14.51
C ASP A 409 -16.46 40.76 -15.62
N SER A 410 -15.37 41.53 -15.46
CA SER A 410 -14.32 41.65 -16.49
C SER A 410 -13.65 40.32 -16.85
N LEU A 411 -13.65 39.99 -18.14
CA LEU A 411 -13.00 38.79 -18.69
C LEU A 411 -11.51 38.70 -18.35
N ALA A 412 -10.82 39.84 -18.24
CA ALA A 412 -9.41 39.88 -17.90
C ALA A 412 -9.14 39.35 -16.48
N SER A 413 -10.01 39.69 -15.51
CA SER A 413 -9.92 39.18 -14.13
C SER A 413 -10.11 37.67 -14.08
N THR A 414 -11.09 37.17 -14.84
CA THR A 414 -11.39 35.74 -14.90
C THR A 414 -10.24 34.94 -15.50
N ILE A 415 -9.65 35.41 -16.61
CA ILE A 415 -8.48 34.79 -17.23
C ILE A 415 -7.28 34.83 -16.27
N GLU A 416 -7.05 35.95 -15.58
CA GLU A 416 -5.99 36.08 -14.59
C GLU A 416 -6.14 35.07 -13.45
N ASN A 417 -7.35 34.90 -12.91
CA ASN A 417 -7.65 33.92 -11.87
C ASN A 417 -7.42 32.47 -12.36
N ILE A 418 -7.81 32.15 -13.58
CA ILE A 418 -7.57 30.83 -14.21
C ILE A 418 -6.06 30.58 -14.42
N VAL A 419 -5.30 31.58 -14.91
CA VAL A 419 -3.85 31.45 -15.13
C VAL A 419 -3.12 31.29 -13.80
N ARG A 420 -3.51 32.02 -12.76
CA ARG A 420 -2.96 31.85 -11.40
C ARG A 420 -3.23 30.44 -10.86
N ALA A 421 -4.46 29.93 -11.01
CA ALA A 421 -4.80 28.57 -10.62
C ALA A 421 -3.98 27.53 -11.41
N SER A 422 -3.81 27.72 -12.72
CA SER A 422 -2.97 26.87 -13.57
C SER A 422 -1.51 26.87 -13.12
N HIS A 423 -0.94 28.03 -12.79
CA HIS A 423 0.44 28.13 -12.32
C HIS A 423 0.63 27.38 -11.00
N ILE A 424 -0.30 27.52 -10.05
CA ILE A 424 -0.26 26.79 -8.77
C ILE A 424 -0.36 25.28 -9.03
N ASN A 425 -1.26 24.84 -9.91
CA ASN A 425 -1.45 23.42 -10.21
C ASN A 425 -0.19 22.78 -10.81
N ILE A 426 0.49 23.50 -11.72
CA ILE A 426 1.74 23.02 -12.35
C ILE A 426 2.89 23.03 -11.34
N THR A 427 3.09 24.13 -10.63
CA THR A 427 4.23 24.27 -9.68
C THR A 427 4.13 23.33 -8.48
N ARG A 428 2.91 22.97 -8.06
CA ARG A 428 2.66 22.09 -6.90
C ARG A 428 2.23 20.67 -7.27
N ASN A 429 2.28 20.31 -8.55
CA ASN A 429 1.91 18.99 -9.08
C ASN A 429 0.50 18.51 -8.63
N LEU A 430 -0.49 19.39 -8.74
CA LEU A 430 -1.88 19.11 -8.34
C LEU A 430 -2.68 18.52 -9.51
N ALA A 431 -2.39 17.28 -9.89
CA ALA A 431 -3.01 16.61 -11.05
C ALA A 431 -4.55 16.53 -10.98
N ASN A 432 -5.12 16.30 -9.79
CA ASN A 432 -6.57 16.19 -9.61
C ASN A 432 -7.35 17.48 -9.94
N LEU A 433 -6.69 18.64 -9.87
CA LEU A 433 -7.31 19.94 -10.13
C LEU A 433 -7.18 20.40 -11.59
N MET A 434 -6.50 19.62 -12.43
CA MET A 434 -6.37 19.91 -13.86
C MET A 434 -7.71 19.75 -14.59
N GLY A 435 -8.50 18.73 -14.23
CA GLY A 435 -9.83 18.50 -14.83
C GLY A 435 -10.79 19.70 -14.67
N PRO A 436 -11.04 20.18 -13.43
CA PRO A 436 -11.87 21.36 -13.19
C PRO A 436 -11.35 22.64 -13.87
N LEU A 437 -10.02 22.82 -13.94
CA LEU A 437 -9.40 23.94 -14.64
C LEU A 437 -9.73 23.92 -16.14
N LEU A 438 -9.53 22.78 -16.81
CA LEU A 438 -9.81 22.61 -18.24
C LEU A 438 -11.30 22.77 -18.54
N LEU A 439 -12.19 22.29 -17.66
CA LEU A 439 -13.63 22.47 -17.80
C LEU A 439 -14.00 23.96 -17.76
N LEU A 440 -13.47 24.70 -16.78
CA LEU A 440 -13.74 26.14 -16.67
C LEU A 440 -13.17 26.93 -17.87
N GLN A 441 -11.99 26.55 -18.36
CA GLN A 441 -11.41 27.11 -19.60
C GLN A 441 -12.32 26.84 -20.81
N GLY A 442 -12.83 25.62 -20.96
CA GLY A 442 -13.78 25.28 -22.02
C GLY A 442 -15.07 26.12 -21.95
N VAL A 443 -15.64 26.29 -20.75
CA VAL A 443 -16.81 27.16 -20.53
C VAL A 443 -16.50 28.61 -20.88
N LEU A 444 -15.33 29.12 -20.50
CA LEU A 444 -14.90 30.47 -20.82
C LEU A 444 -14.77 30.67 -22.35
N TYR A 445 -14.11 29.77 -23.06
CA TYR A 445 -13.97 29.87 -24.51
C TYR A 445 -15.30 29.74 -25.25
N SER A 446 -16.20 28.86 -24.78
CA SER A 446 -17.56 28.75 -25.32
C SER A 446 -18.36 30.04 -25.11
N ARG A 447 -18.22 30.71 -23.95
CA ARG A 447 -18.88 32.00 -23.68
C ARG A 447 -18.34 33.15 -24.54
N ILE A 448 -17.07 33.12 -24.91
CA ILE A 448 -16.45 34.12 -25.80
C ILE A 448 -16.76 33.84 -27.29
N GLY A 449 -17.24 32.63 -27.62
CA GLY A 449 -17.56 32.23 -28.99
C GLY A 449 -16.33 31.84 -29.82
N MET A 450 -15.23 31.40 -29.18
CA MET A 450 -14.03 30.93 -29.88
C MET A 450 -14.01 29.41 -30.14
N ILE A 451 -15.09 28.68 -29.77
CA ILE A 451 -15.29 27.24 -30.02
C ILE A 451 -16.71 27.02 -30.51
#